data_AF-B7K8S5-F1
#
_entry.id   AF-B7K8S5-F1
#
_cell.length_a   1.000
_cell.length_b   1.000
_cell.length_c   1.000
_cell.angle_alpha   90.00
_cell.angle_beta   90.00
_cell.angle_gamma   90.00
#
_symmetry.space_group_name_H-M   'P 1'
#
loop_
_entity.id
_entity.type
_entity.pdbx_description
1 polymer ?
#
loop_
_entity_poly.entity_id
_entity_poly.type
_entity_poly.pdbx_seq_one_letter_code
_entity_poly.pdbx_strand_id
1 'polypeptide(L)'
;MSDQPKPRQRPLSFIAPIKGVDEVSVQENYKKLSALIANVGPAGLNDVGTVHFGNFLFLEPATGSDGTQYYKKFALFTFYDGKFETYVKDFALKVGNTFNALLQYLDDVPEDLIPVQQNIEDFADYIEKYDQPVAKWYTAYPNKIVKEITNPVQGVTANLEEEDS
;
A
#
# COMPACT_ATOMS: atom_id res chain seq x y z
N MET A 1 6.50 -13.29 -33.31
CA MET A 1 6.51 -12.56 -32.02
C MET A 1 7.15 -13.48 -31.00
N SER A 2 8.26 -13.08 -30.38
CA SER A 2 8.97 -13.91 -29.40
C SER A 2 8.03 -14.34 -28.27
N ASP A 3 8.10 -15.60 -27.87
CA ASP A 3 7.42 -16.15 -26.69
C ASP A 3 8.02 -15.47 -25.43
N GLN A 4 7.50 -14.28 -25.12
CA GLN A 4 7.94 -13.54 -23.96
C GLN A 4 7.44 -14.29 -22.72
N PRO A 5 8.34 -14.65 -21.80
CA PRO A 5 7.96 -15.36 -20.61
C PRO A 5 6.88 -14.60 -19.83
N LYS A 6 5.81 -15.29 -19.41
CA LYS A 6 4.74 -14.67 -18.63
C LYS A 6 5.29 -14.20 -17.28
N PRO A 7 5.10 -12.92 -16.89
CA PRO A 7 5.57 -12.43 -15.62
C PRO A 7 5.04 -13.27 -14.46
N ARG A 8 5.94 -13.67 -13.54
CA ARG A 8 5.57 -14.36 -12.29
C ARG A 8 5.17 -13.37 -11.18
N GLN A 9 5.42 -12.10 -11.42
CA GLN A 9 5.12 -10.96 -10.57
C GLN A 9 3.84 -10.27 -11.05
N ARG A 10 3.07 -9.71 -10.12
CA ARG A 10 1.85 -8.95 -10.39
C ARG A 10 1.90 -7.59 -9.69
N PRO A 11 1.46 -6.51 -10.36
CA PRO A 11 1.29 -5.23 -9.70
C PRO A 11 0.01 -5.20 -8.88
N LEU A 12 0.04 -4.41 -7.81
CA LEU A 12 -1.13 -3.88 -7.11
C LEU A 12 -0.90 -2.38 -6.89
N SER A 13 -1.88 -1.59 -7.28
CA SER A 13 -1.89 -0.13 -7.14
C SER A 13 -3.11 0.30 -6.36
N PHE A 14 -3.10 0.01 -5.06
CA PHE A 14 -4.18 0.41 -4.17
C PHE A 14 -4.16 1.92 -3.96
N ILE A 15 -5.23 2.62 -4.33
CA ILE A 15 -5.37 4.07 -4.13
C ILE A 15 -6.76 4.35 -3.55
N ALA A 16 -6.80 4.78 -2.29
CA ALA A 16 -8.03 5.08 -1.58
C ALA A 16 -8.08 6.54 -1.10
N PRO A 17 -9.28 7.16 -1.05
CA PRO A 17 -9.47 8.45 -0.40
C PRO A 17 -9.14 8.37 1.08
N ILE A 18 -8.58 9.45 1.61
CA ILE A 18 -8.45 9.65 3.05
C ILE A 18 -9.83 10.07 3.58
N LYS A 19 -10.28 9.40 4.65
CA LYS A 19 -11.60 9.60 5.26
C LYS A 19 -11.78 11.05 5.71
N GLY A 20 -12.94 11.63 5.42
CA GLY A 20 -13.34 12.93 5.95
C GLY A 20 -14.58 13.49 5.27
N VAL A 21 -15.40 14.23 6.01
CA VAL A 21 -16.62 14.88 5.48
C VAL A 21 -16.36 16.32 5.03
N ASP A 22 -15.23 16.88 5.43
CA ASP A 22 -14.78 18.25 5.16
C ASP A 22 -13.25 18.33 5.11
N GLU A 23 -12.73 19.50 4.75
CA GLU A 23 -11.28 19.75 4.66
C GLU A 23 -10.54 19.46 5.97
N VAL A 24 -11.09 19.88 7.10
CA VAL A 24 -10.45 19.77 8.42
C VAL A 24 -10.29 18.30 8.82
N SER A 25 -11.34 17.49 8.64
CA SER A 25 -11.30 16.06 8.96
C SER A 25 -10.34 15.27 8.05
N VAL A 26 -10.26 15.62 6.75
CA VAL A 26 -9.26 15.02 5.85
C VAL A 26 -7.84 15.39 6.27
N GLN A 27 -7.58 16.65 6.61
CA GLN A 27 -6.26 17.09 7.11
C GLN A 27 -5.85 16.36 8.38
N GLU A 28 -6.77 16.21 9.34
CA GLU A 28 -6.50 15.51 10.60
C GLU A 28 -6.17 14.02 10.35
N ASN A 29 -6.95 13.34 9.51
CA ASN A 29 -6.71 11.94 9.18
C ASN A 29 -5.45 11.75 8.34
N TYR A 30 -5.14 12.67 7.42
CA TYR A 30 -3.86 12.71 6.71
C TYR A 30 -2.69 12.79 7.70
N LYS A 31 -2.75 13.68 8.69
CA LYS A 31 -1.69 13.81 9.71
C LYS A 31 -1.50 12.53 10.53
N LYS A 32 -2.59 11.90 10.97
CA LYS A 32 -2.55 10.63 11.72
C LYS A 32 -1.99 9.49 10.87
N LEU A 33 -2.44 9.41 9.62
CA LEU A 33 -1.99 8.41 8.67
C LEU A 33 -0.51 8.57 8.33
N SER A 34 -0.05 9.82 8.14
CA SER A 34 1.36 10.17 7.89
C SER A 34 2.25 9.76 9.07
N ALA A 35 1.84 10.08 10.29
CA ALA A 35 2.56 9.66 11.49
C ALA A 35 2.57 8.12 11.66
N LEU A 36 1.48 7.44 11.30
CA LEU A 36 1.41 5.98 11.35
C LEU A 36 2.41 5.34 10.37
N ILE A 37 2.43 5.75 9.10
CA ILE A 37 3.30 5.16 8.09
C ILE A 37 4.78 5.44 8.33
N ALA A 38 5.12 6.58 8.93
CA ALA A 38 6.50 6.91 9.32
C ALA A 38 7.08 5.88 10.32
N ASN A 39 6.22 5.18 11.07
CA ASN A 39 6.60 4.14 12.02
C ASN A 39 6.47 2.72 11.47
N VAL A 40 6.00 2.54 10.22
CA VAL A 40 5.93 1.21 9.59
C VAL A 40 7.31 0.80 9.11
N GLY A 41 7.98 -0.05 9.89
CA GLY A 41 9.25 -0.67 9.49
C GLY A 41 9.09 -1.76 8.43
N PRO A 42 10.18 -2.17 7.77
CA PRO A 42 10.14 -3.16 6.69
C PRO A 42 9.83 -4.59 7.16
N ALA A 43 9.89 -4.85 8.46
CA ALA A 43 9.74 -6.19 9.04
C ALA A 43 8.44 -6.89 8.61
N GLY A 44 7.32 -6.16 8.57
CA GLY A 44 6.04 -6.75 8.15
C GLY A 44 6.04 -7.22 6.69
N LEU A 45 6.65 -6.45 5.79
CA LEU A 45 6.75 -6.82 4.37
C LEU A 45 7.71 -8.01 4.16
N ASN A 46 8.75 -8.12 4.99
CA ASN A 46 9.71 -9.22 4.96
C ASN A 46 9.04 -10.55 5.36
N ASP A 47 8.12 -10.53 6.32
CA ASP A 47 7.44 -11.73 6.82
C ASP A 47 6.49 -12.35 5.79
N VAL A 48 5.93 -11.55 4.88
CA VAL A 48 5.07 -12.06 3.81
C VAL A 48 5.86 -12.93 2.84
N GLY A 49 7.07 -12.50 2.46
CA GLY A 49 8.02 -13.30 1.68
C GLY A 49 7.64 -13.53 0.20
N THR A 50 6.62 -12.82 -0.30
CA THR A 50 6.19 -12.78 -1.71
C THR A 50 6.17 -11.35 -2.27
N VAL A 51 6.58 -10.36 -1.47
CA VAL A 51 6.59 -8.93 -1.82
C VAL A 51 7.96 -8.52 -2.35
N HIS A 52 8.01 -7.90 -3.52
CA HIS A 52 9.24 -7.34 -4.09
C HIS A 52 9.57 -5.97 -3.49
N PHE A 53 8.55 -5.11 -3.33
CA PHE A 53 8.61 -3.84 -2.63
C PHE A 53 7.19 -3.40 -2.23
N GLY A 54 7.10 -2.50 -1.26
CA GLY A 54 5.86 -1.81 -0.90
C GLY A 54 6.15 -0.34 -0.62
N ASN A 55 5.56 0.55 -1.39
CA ASN A 55 5.72 1.99 -1.23
C ASN A 55 4.38 2.61 -0.82
N PHE A 56 4.38 3.28 0.34
CA PHE A 56 3.30 4.16 0.74
C PHE A 56 3.52 5.54 0.15
N LEU A 57 2.49 6.10 -0.49
CA LEU A 57 2.52 7.45 -1.04
C LEU A 57 1.26 8.20 -0.66
N PHE A 58 1.39 9.51 -0.64
CA PHE A 58 0.27 10.42 -0.63
C PHE A 58 0.09 11.05 -2.00
N LEU A 59 -1.15 11.13 -2.46
CA LEU A 59 -1.53 11.60 -3.78
C LEU A 59 -2.58 12.71 -3.67
N GLU A 60 -2.71 13.50 -4.73
CA GLU A 60 -3.60 14.67 -4.79
C GLU A 60 -3.27 15.71 -3.71
N PRO A 61 -2.12 16.41 -3.86
CA PRO A 61 -1.74 17.48 -2.93
C PRO A 61 -2.79 18.59 -2.95
N ALA A 62 -3.04 19.16 -1.77
CA ALA A 62 -3.98 20.24 -1.55
C ALA A 62 -3.46 21.20 -0.48
N THR A 63 -3.93 22.45 -0.55
CA THR A 63 -3.67 23.50 0.43
C THR A 63 -4.99 23.84 1.09
N GLY A 64 -5.03 23.77 2.42
CA GLY A 64 -6.19 24.16 3.20
C GLY A 64 -6.46 25.66 3.13
N SER A 65 -7.68 26.03 3.50
CA SER A 65 -8.08 27.42 3.73
C SER A 65 -7.23 28.12 4.80
N ASP A 66 -6.62 27.34 5.72
CA ASP A 66 -5.66 27.76 6.74
C ASP A 66 -4.20 27.78 6.27
N GLY A 67 -3.94 27.42 5.01
CA GLY A 67 -2.60 27.30 4.43
C GLY A 67 -1.91 25.96 4.70
N THR A 68 -2.56 25.01 5.38
CA THR A 68 -1.97 23.68 5.67
C THR A 68 -1.85 22.85 4.40
N GLN A 69 -0.64 22.34 4.12
CA GLN A 69 -0.43 21.37 3.03
C GLN A 69 -0.86 19.97 3.49
N TYR A 70 -1.69 19.31 2.68
CA TYR A 70 -2.14 17.95 2.92
C TYR A 70 -2.35 17.21 1.60
N TYR A 71 -2.73 15.94 1.69
CA TYR A 71 -3.06 15.11 0.55
C TYR A 71 -4.43 14.48 0.76
N LYS A 72 -5.14 14.21 -0.34
CA LYS A 72 -6.51 13.67 -0.28
C LYS A 72 -6.57 12.16 -0.44
N LYS A 73 -5.51 11.54 -0.97
CA LYS A 73 -5.47 10.12 -1.24
C LYS A 73 -4.23 9.48 -0.66
N PHE A 74 -4.41 8.25 -0.19
CA PHE A 74 -3.35 7.35 0.22
C PHE A 74 -3.17 6.26 -0.83
N ALA A 75 -1.93 5.87 -1.09
CA ALA A 75 -1.61 4.81 -2.02
C ALA A 75 -0.62 3.80 -1.44
N LEU A 76 -0.81 2.53 -1.79
CA LEU A 76 0.16 1.46 -1.65
C LEU A 76 0.46 0.89 -3.03
N PHE A 77 1.68 1.10 -3.51
CA PHE A 77 2.20 0.43 -4.70
C PHE A 77 3.08 -0.74 -4.30
N THR A 78 2.77 -1.92 -4.82
CA THR A 78 3.48 -3.16 -4.48
C THR A 78 3.47 -4.12 -5.64
N PHE A 79 4.58 -4.84 -5.81
CA PHE A 79 4.67 -6.00 -6.70
C PHE A 79 4.80 -7.25 -5.87
N TYR A 80 4.04 -8.27 -6.23
CA TYR A 80 3.99 -9.52 -5.48
C TYR A 80 4.01 -10.75 -6.39
N ASP A 81 4.37 -11.89 -5.79
CA ASP A 81 4.37 -13.18 -6.45
C ASP A 81 3.04 -13.92 -6.28
N GLY A 82 2.65 -14.68 -7.29
CA GLY A 82 1.54 -15.63 -7.18
C GLY A 82 0.17 -15.03 -7.47
N LYS A 83 -0.87 -15.55 -6.80
CA LYS A 83 -2.27 -15.16 -7.00
C LYS A 83 -2.67 -14.07 -6.01
N PHE A 84 -3.58 -13.19 -6.42
CA PHE A 84 -4.05 -12.06 -5.62
C PHE A 84 -4.65 -12.53 -4.29
N GLU A 85 -5.49 -13.56 -4.31
CA GLU A 85 -6.20 -14.08 -3.15
C GLU A 85 -5.23 -14.66 -2.11
N THR A 86 -4.17 -15.33 -2.57
CA THR A 86 -3.11 -15.83 -1.68
C THR A 86 -2.30 -14.68 -1.09
N TYR A 87 -1.97 -13.69 -1.91
CA TYR A 87 -1.26 -12.49 -1.49
C TYR A 87 -2.02 -11.71 -0.42
N VAL A 88 -3.29 -11.38 -0.65
CA VAL A 88 -4.13 -10.63 0.31
C VAL A 88 -4.31 -11.40 1.60
N LYS A 89 -4.53 -12.72 1.52
CA LYS A 89 -4.64 -13.59 2.68
C LYS A 89 -3.36 -13.56 3.54
N ASP A 90 -2.19 -13.72 2.92
CA ASP A 90 -0.92 -13.68 3.64
C ASP A 90 -0.67 -12.30 4.27
N PHE A 91 -1.07 -11.22 3.58
CA PHE A 91 -1.04 -9.86 4.11
C PHE A 91 -1.93 -9.71 5.33
N ALA A 92 -3.20 -10.10 5.24
CA ALA A 92 -4.13 -10.03 6.35
C ALA A 92 -3.57 -10.78 7.57
N LEU A 93 -3.08 -12.02 7.39
CA LEU A 93 -2.62 -12.85 8.50
C LEU A 93 -1.31 -12.37 9.13
N LYS A 94 -0.37 -11.85 8.34
CA LYS A 94 0.99 -11.51 8.82
C LYS A 94 1.15 -10.04 9.20
N VAL A 95 0.48 -9.14 8.47
CA VAL A 95 0.58 -7.68 8.65
C VAL A 95 -0.76 -7.02 8.94
N GLY A 96 -1.79 -7.81 9.28
CA GLY A 96 -3.16 -7.31 9.47
C GLY A 96 -3.29 -6.21 10.52
N ASN A 97 -2.48 -6.20 11.59
CA ASN A 97 -2.53 -5.11 12.57
C ASN A 97 -2.15 -3.75 11.98
N THR A 98 -1.19 -3.73 11.05
CA THR A 98 -0.83 -2.51 10.32
C THR A 98 -1.99 -2.06 9.44
N PHE A 99 -2.62 -2.97 8.69
CA PHE A 99 -3.78 -2.64 7.86
C PHE A 99 -4.99 -2.20 8.69
N ASN A 100 -5.28 -2.85 9.81
CA ASN A 100 -6.32 -2.45 10.75
C ASN A 100 -6.10 -1.02 11.26
N ALA A 101 -4.85 -0.58 11.43
CA ALA A 101 -4.53 0.79 11.81
C ALA A 101 -4.67 1.77 10.63
N LEU A 102 -4.23 1.39 9.43
CA LEU A 102 -4.33 2.22 8.22
C LEU A 102 -5.80 2.45 7.82
N LEU A 103 -6.61 1.39 7.81
CA LEU A 103 -8.01 1.41 7.37
C LEU A 103 -8.89 2.37 8.20
N GLN A 104 -8.52 2.67 9.44
CA GLN A 104 -9.27 3.64 10.27
C GLN A 104 -9.30 5.06 9.66
N TYR A 105 -8.34 5.38 8.80
CA TYR A 105 -8.16 6.70 8.19
C TYR A 105 -8.54 6.74 6.71
N LEU A 106 -9.02 5.63 6.14
CA LEU A 106 -9.43 5.53 4.75
C LEU A 106 -10.95 5.55 4.63
N ASP A 107 -11.42 6.11 3.53
CA ASP A 107 -12.85 6.28 3.29
C ASP A 107 -13.50 4.98 2.77
N ASP A 108 -14.83 4.89 2.86
CA ASP A 108 -15.61 3.76 2.31
C ASP A 108 -15.19 2.36 2.81
N VAL A 109 -14.49 2.28 3.93
CA VAL A 109 -14.12 1.03 4.60
C VAL A 109 -15.39 0.40 5.19
N PRO A 110 -15.73 -0.87 4.86
CA PRO A 110 -16.86 -1.57 5.47
C PRO A 110 -16.73 -1.62 7.00
N GLU A 111 -17.84 -1.39 7.72
CA GLU A 111 -17.84 -1.26 9.19
C GLU A 111 -17.26 -2.51 9.89
N ASP A 112 -17.58 -3.69 9.38
CA ASP A 112 -17.16 -4.97 9.94
C ASP A 112 -15.84 -5.48 9.37
N LEU A 113 -15.14 -4.72 8.51
CA LEU A 113 -13.91 -5.17 7.87
C LEU A 113 -12.78 -5.42 8.89
N ILE A 114 -12.72 -4.61 9.95
CA ILE A 114 -11.67 -4.67 10.98
C ILE A 114 -12.14 -5.60 12.11
N PRO A 115 -11.38 -6.67 12.46
CA PRO A 115 -10.03 -6.98 12.01
C PRO A 115 -9.97 -7.76 10.70
N VAL A 116 -9.09 -7.33 9.77
CA VAL A 116 -8.95 -7.96 8.44
C VAL A 116 -8.57 -9.44 8.48
N GLN A 117 -7.95 -9.89 9.57
CA GLN A 117 -7.62 -11.30 9.80
C GLN A 117 -8.86 -12.21 9.84
N GLN A 118 -10.02 -11.68 10.24
CA GLN A 118 -11.27 -12.42 10.36
C GLN A 118 -12.18 -12.23 9.14
N ASN A 119 -11.94 -11.18 8.35
CA ASN A 119 -12.77 -10.77 7.21
C ASN A 119 -11.93 -10.68 5.93
N ILE A 120 -11.23 -11.77 5.60
CA ILE A 120 -10.23 -11.79 4.52
C ILE A 120 -10.87 -11.56 3.14
N GLU A 121 -12.09 -12.08 2.92
CA GLU A 121 -12.82 -11.91 1.67
C GLU A 121 -13.23 -10.44 1.49
N ASP A 122 -13.88 -9.83 2.50
CA ASP A 122 -14.21 -8.39 2.46
C ASP A 122 -12.97 -7.51 2.32
N PHE A 123 -11.84 -7.93 2.90
CA PHE A 123 -10.56 -7.22 2.73
C PHE A 123 -10.08 -7.30 1.29
N ALA A 124 -10.16 -8.46 0.66
CA ALA A 124 -9.82 -8.62 -0.75
C ALA A 124 -10.72 -7.75 -1.64
N ASP A 125 -12.03 -7.77 -1.41
CA ASP A 125 -13.01 -6.97 -2.16
C ASP A 125 -12.74 -5.47 -2.02
N TYR A 126 -12.42 -5.01 -0.81
CA TYR A 126 -12.04 -3.62 -0.56
C TYR A 126 -10.75 -3.23 -1.30
N ILE A 127 -9.74 -4.10 -1.30
CA ILE A 127 -8.50 -3.86 -2.05
C ILE A 127 -8.77 -3.82 -3.56
N GLU A 128 -9.58 -4.74 -4.11
CA GLU A 128 -9.92 -4.78 -5.54
C GLU A 128 -10.73 -3.54 -5.97
N LYS A 129 -11.68 -3.08 -5.13
CA LYS A 129 -12.47 -1.86 -5.40
C LYS A 129 -11.58 -0.64 -5.65
N TYR A 130 -10.45 -0.54 -4.96
CA TYR A 130 -9.52 0.59 -5.03
C TYR A 130 -8.23 0.30 -5.79
N ASP A 131 -8.07 -0.90 -6.36
CA ASP A 131 -6.93 -1.23 -7.21
C ASP A 131 -7.04 -0.50 -8.55
N GLN A 132 -5.98 0.21 -8.92
CA GLN A 132 -5.88 0.90 -10.20
C GLN A 132 -5.18 0.01 -11.22
N PRO A 133 -5.79 -0.23 -12.41
CA PRO A 133 -5.20 -1.10 -13.40
C PRO A 133 -3.88 -0.53 -13.93
N VAL A 134 -2.81 -1.32 -13.84
CA VAL A 134 -1.49 -0.95 -14.36
C VAL A 134 -1.38 -1.34 -15.83
N ALA A 135 -1.45 -0.34 -16.72
CA ALA A 135 -1.38 -0.56 -18.17
C ALA A 135 -0.03 -1.12 -18.64
N LYS A 136 1.06 -0.72 -17.98
CA LYS A 136 2.43 -1.18 -18.28
C LYS A 136 3.31 -1.01 -17.05
N TRP A 137 4.15 -1.99 -16.77
CA TRP A 137 5.21 -1.86 -15.77
C TRP A 137 6.52 -2.45 -16.27
N TYR A 138 7.61 -2.00 -15.66
CA TYR A 138 8.95 -2.54 -15.90
C TYR A 138 9.30 -3.51 -14.76
N THR A 139 9.93 -4.63 -15.12
CA THR A 139 10.61 -5.51 -14.16
C THR A 139 11.90 -6.00 -14.80
N ALA A 140 12.99 -5.92 -14.05
CA ALA A 140 14.28 -6.46 -14.49
C ALA A 140 14.29 -8.00 -14.51
N TYR A 141 13.37 -8.63 -13.78
CA TYR A 141 13.35 -10.08 -13.56
C TYR A 141 11.95 -10.69 -13.76
N PRO A 142 11.36 -10.65 -14.98
CA PRO A 142 9.98 -11.09 -15.21
C PRO A 142 9.72 -12.56 -14.83
N ASN A 143 10.77 -13.39 -14.86
CA ASN A 143 10.71 -14.83 -14.56
C ASN A 143 11.11 -15.21 -13.14
N LYS A 144 11.44 -14.24 -12.29
CA LYS A 144 11.89 -14.51 -10.93
C LYS A 144 10.83 -14.11 -9.92
N ILE A 145 10.62 -14.99 -8.94
CA ILE A 145 9.94 -14.63 -7.69
C ILE A 145 10.94 -14.01 -6.72
N VAL A 146 10.48 -13.30 -5.69
CA VAL A 146 11.36 -12.58 -4.74
C VAL A 146 12.41 -13.52 -4.12
N LYS A 147 12.04 -14.76 -3.81
CA LYS A 147 12.92 -15.79 -3.24
C LYS A 147 14.05 -16.24 -4.17
N GLU A 148 13.94 -15.99 -5.47
CA GLU A 148 14.95 -16.35 -6.47
C GLU A 148 15.91 -15.20 -6.79
N ILE A 149 15.68 -13.99 -6.23
CA ILE A 149 16.53 -12.82 -6.39
C ILE A 149 17.54 -12.81 -5.24
N THR A 150 18.83 -12.99 -5.53
CA THR A 150 19.91 -12.92 -4.53
C THR A 150 20.25 -11.45 -4.24
N ASN A 151 20.28 -11.06 -2.96
CA ASN A 151 20.47 -9.67 -2.47
C ASN A 151 19.32 -8.67 -2.74
N PRO A 152 18.06 -8.96 -2.36
CA PRO A 152 17.05 -7.92 -2.34
C PRO A 152 17.40 -6.89 -1.26
N VAL A 153 17.59 -5.62 -1.65
CA VAL A 153 17.63 -4.52 -0.69
C VAL A 153 16.21 -4.33 -0.17
N GLN A 154 15.95 -4.79 1.05
CA GLN A 154 14.63 -4.71 1.67
C GLN A 154 14.54 -3.48 2.57
N GLY A 155 13.63 -2.57 2.24
CA GLY A 155 13.25 -1.44 3.11
C GLY A 155 14.27 -0.30 3.11
N VAL A 156 13.89 0.82 2.51
CA VAL A 156 14.56 2.12 2.69
C VAL A 156 13.49 3.06 3.23
N THR A 157 13.75 3.67 4.38
CA THR A 157 12.93 4.77 4.88
C THR A 157 13.30 6.03 4.11
N ALA A 158 12.32 6.70 3.51
CA ALA A 158 12.56 8.05 3.01
C ALA A 158 12.78 8.96 4.23
N ASN A 159 13.97 9.56 4.34
CA ASN A 159 14.14 10.70 5.24
C ASN A 159 13.35 11.85 4.62
N LEU A 160 12.18 12.17 5.18
CA LEU A 160 11.32 13.26 4.75
C LEU A 160 11.76 14.62 5.32
N GLU A 161 12.90 14.68 6.00
CA GLU A 161 13.51 15.93 6.44
C GLU A 161 14.17 16.59 5.23
N GLU A 162 13.60 17.71 4.78
CA GLU A 162 14.23 18.60 3.82
C GLU A 162 15.60 19.01 4.37
N GLU A 163 16.66 18.79 3.59
CA GLU A 163 17.93 19.45 3.85
C GLU A 163 17.70 20.96 3.65
N ASP A 164 17.49 21.67 4.75
CA ASP A 164 17.53 23.13 4.79
C ASP A 164 18.86 23.59 4.18
N SER A 165 18.77 24.18 2.98
CA SER A 165 19.89 24.77 2.23
C SER A 165 20.37 26.09 2.83
#